data_AF-A0A1W9Q4M6-F1
#
_entry.id   AF-A0A1W9Q4M6-F1
#
_cell.length_a   1.000
_cell.length_b   1.000
_cell.length_c   1.000
_cell.angle_alpha   90.00
_cell.angle_beta   90.00
_cell.angle_gamma   90.00
#
_symmetry.space_group_name_H-M   'P 1'
#
loop_
_entity.id
_entity.type
_entity.pdbx_description
1 polymer ?
#
loop_
_entity_poly.entity_id
_entity_poly.type
_entity_poly.pdbx_seq_one_letter_code
_entity_poly.pdbx_strand_id
1 'polypeptide(L)'
;MQCPNCSNQIPNTAKKCGVCGASLDALPEPVKAWLPDWAKALLTGMGIGLIIFAFLGTAFYFFYLQPSRSVAPPPTETITMTVEPAQAPPTATVIVIETLPSEMPTLTPTTTPTQTPTPTEETEYCDAFEGIDMTVVYMDWLKGEPLEFYIKMPGGVPGLEKTIPGSPEEWTYRAKIGDYSSSHCDIIAGYRERLYCRLILPKEYESAMQPMSLYVNTCGEDVYKNQHAFLPEIVK
;
A
#
# COMPACT_ATOMS: atom_id res chain seq x y z
N MET A 1 28.60 16.93 -81.23
CA MET A 1 29.68 15.94 -81.46
C MET A 1 30.19 15.50 -80.09
N GLN A 2 29.85 14.29 -79.64
CA GLN A 2 30.33 13.78 -78.34
C GLN A 2 31.82 13.45 -78.41
N CYS A 3 32.59 13.96 -77.46
CA CYS A 3 34.01 13.63 -77.37
C CYS A 3 34.15 12.22 -76.78
N PRO A 4 34.70 11.24 -77.51
CA PRO A 4 34.68 9.83 -77.13
C PRO A 4 35.50 9.51 -75.87
N ASN A 5 36.32 10.45 -75.39
CA ASN A 5 37.31 10.19 -74.33
C ASN A 5 37.01 10.87 -72.98
N CYS A 6 35.89 11.59 -72.82
CA CYS A 6 35.60 12.33 -71.57
C CYS A 6 35.00 11.47 -70.45
N SER A 7 34.63 10.20 -70.70
CA SER A 7 33.87 9.39 -69.75
C SER A 7 34.72 8.75 -68.63
N ASN A 8 36.04 8.60 -68.79
CA ASN A 8 36.82 7.72 -67.91
C ASN A 8 37.89 8.40 -67.06
N GLN A 9 38.10 9.72 -67.15
CA GLN A 9 39.20 10.39 -66.44
C GLN A 9 38.82 11.70 -65.74
N ILE A 10 37.53 11.99 -65.55
CA ILE A 10 37.12 13.27 -64.96
C ILE A 10 36.43 13.00 -63.61
N PRO A 11 36.89 13.61 -62.51
CA PRO A 11 36.18 13.54 -61.24
C PRO A 11 34.79 14.18 -61.38
N ASN A 12 33.79 13.59 -60.70
CA ASN A 12 32.35 13.93 -60.81
C ASN A 12 31.97 15.40 -60.47
N THR A 13 32.94 16.27 -60.22
CA THR A 13 32.77 17.68 -59.85
C THR A 13 33.18 18.66 -60.95
N ALA A 14 33.82 18.21 -62.04
CA ALA A 14 34.26 19.13 -63.10
C ALA A 14 33.14 19.44 -64.10
N LYS A 15 32.84 20.72 -64.30
CA LYS A 15 31.75 21.19 -65.18
C LYS A 15 32.07 21.13 -66.68
N LYS A 16 33.35 20.98 -67.05
CA LYS A 16 33.79 20.95 -68.45
C LYS A 16 34.86 19.88 -68.65
N CYS A 17 34.86 19.23 -69.81
CA CYS A 17 35.91 18.29 -70.16
C CYS A 17 37.20 19.03 -70.59
N GLY A 18 38.31 18.80 -69.89
CA GLY A 18 39.58 19.50 -70.15
C GLY A 18 40.17 19.26 -71.55
N VAL A 19 39.81 18.15 -72.20
CA VAL A 19 40.36 17.76 -73.52
C VAL A 19 39.59 18.40 -74.69
N CYS A 20 38.27 18.56 -74.57
CA CYS A 20 37.44 19.05 -75.68
C CYS A 20 36.59 20.28 -75.35
N GLY A 21 36.59 20.74 -74.09
CA GLY A 21 35.87 21.93 -73.65
C GLY A 21 34.35 21.79 -73.52
N ALA A 22 33.76 20.61 -73.77
CA ALA A 22 32.31 20.41 -73.68
C ALA A 22 31.79 20.56 -72.25
N SER A 23 30.67 21.30 -72.07
CA SER A 23 29.97 21.47 -70.78
C SER A 23 29.16 20.22 -70.46
N LEU A 24 29.28 19.72 -69.22
CA LEU A 24 28.61 18.52 -68.73
C LEU A 24 27.33 18.85 -67.92
N ASP A 25 26.80 20.06 -68.06
CA ASP A 25 25.67 20.57 -67.29
C ASP A 25 24.33 19.99 -67.78
N ALA A 26 24.04 18.74 -67.43
CA ALA A 26 22.69 18.18 -67.46
C ALA A 26 22.60 16.85 -66.71
N LEU A 27 22.83 16.85 -65.40
CA LEU A 27 22.21 15.82 -64.55
C LEU A 27 20.94 16.44 -63.94
N PRO A 28 19.77 15.80 -64.10
CA PRO A 28 18.53 16.28 -63.51
C PRO A 28 18.69 16.38 -61.99
N GLU A 29 18.33 17.52 -61.42
CA GLU A 29 18.42 17.75 -59.98
C GLU A 29 17.63 16.67 -59.21
N PRO A 30 18.13 16.25 -58.03
CA PRO A 30 17.45 15.26 -57.20
C PRO A 30 16.05 15.76 -56.85
N VAL A 31 15.05 14.97 -57.24
CA VAL A 31 13.62 15.24 -57.04
C VAL A 31 13.38 15.56 -55.57
N LYS A 32 13.03 16.82 -55.25
CA LYS A 32 12.56 17.22 -53.92
C LYS A 32 11.34 16.37 -53.59
N ALA A 33 11.51 15.39 -52.69
CA ALA A 33 10.43 14.55 -52.19
C ALA A 33 9.34 15.45 -51.60
N TRP A 34 8.22 15.53 -52.31
CA TRP A 34 7.07 16.34 -51.97
C TRP A 34 6.29 15.64 -50.86
N LEU A 35 6.69 15.87 -49.60
CA LEU A 35 5.92 15.42 -48.45
C LEU A 35 4.65 16.27 -48.36
N PRO A 36 3.46 15.64 -48.38
CA PRO A 36 2.19 16.36 -48.30
C PRO A 36 2.09 17.14 -46.98
N ASP A 37 1.41 18.30 -46.98
CA ASP A 37 1.47 19.24 -45.84
C ASP A 37 0.91 18.66 -44.53
N TRP A 38 0.03 17.65 -44.59
CA TRP A 38 -0.41 16.91 -43.41
C TRP A 38 0.74 16.17 -42.70
N ALA A 39 1.75 15.69 -43.44
CA ALA A 39 2.89 14.99 -42.88
C ALA A 39 3.84 15.95 -42.13
N LYS A 40 3.95 17.21 -42.57
CA LYS A 40 4.68 18.25 -41.83
C LYS A 40 4.01 18.59 -40.50
N ALA A 41 2.68 18.64 -40.48
CA ALA A 41 1.92 18.87 -39.25
C ALA A 41 2.10 17.71 -38.25
N LEU A 42 2.14 16.46 -38.74
CA LEU A 42 2.39 15.27 -37.92
C LEU A 42 3.80 15.26 -37.32
N LEU A 43 4.82 15.62 -38.10
CA LEU A 43 6.21 15.71 -37.61
C LEU A 43 6.36 16.79 -36.54
N THR A 44 5.72 17.95 -36.73
CA THR A 44 5.76 19.04 -35.75
C THR A 44 4.99 18.67 -34.47
N GLY A 45 3.83 18.03 -34.59
CA GLY A 45 3.01 17.58 -33.46
C GLY A 45 3.69 16.50 -32.62
N MET A 46 4.38 15.55 -33.26
CA MET A 46 5.12 14.49 -32.57
C MET A 46 6.27 15.04 -31.72
N GLY A 47 6.98 16.07 -32.20
CA GLY A 47 8.04 16.73 -31.44
C GLY A 47 7.54 17.38 -30.15
N ILE A 48 6.41 18.10 -30.21
CA ILE A 48 5.82 18.75 -29.04
C ILE A 48 5.27 17.71 -28.05
N GLY A 49 4.61 16.67 -28.55
CA GLY A 49 4.07 15.59 -27.71
C GLY A 49 5.15 14.86 -26.91
N LEU A 50 6.29 14.55 -27.54
CA LEU A 50 7.43 13.90 -26.87
C LEU A 50 8.02 14.75 -25.75
N ILE A 51 8.13 16.07 -25.95
CA ILE A 51 8.63 16.99 -24.93
C ILE A 51 7.69 17.02 -23.72
N ILE A 52 6.38 17.14 -23.94
CA ILE A 52 5.38 17.14 -22.85
C ILE A 52 5.41 15.81 -22.09
N PHE A 53 5.48 14.68 -22.81
CA PHE A 53 5.55 13.35 -22.20
C PHE A 53 6.81 13.17 -21.36
N ALA A 54 7.97 13.67 -21.83
CA ALA A 54 9.22 13.65 -21.07
C ALA A 54 9.10 14.48 -19.78
N PHE A 55 8.55 15.70 -19.83
CA PHE A 55 8.36 16.52 -18.64
C PHE A 55 7.40 15.88 -17.63
N LEU A 56 6.26 15.38 -18.08
CA LEU A 56 5.30 14.69 -17.20
C LEU A 56 5.90 13.41 -16.60
N GLY A 57 6.65 12.63 -17.38
CA GLY A 57 7.36 11.45 -16.90
C GLY A 57 8.40 11.79 -15.84
N THR A 58 9.20 12.84 -16.05
CA THR A 58 10.18 13.29 -15.04
C THR A 58 9.53 13.83 -13.77
N ALA A 59 8.42 14.58 -13.89
CA ALA A 59 7.67 15.06 -12.73
C ALA A 59 7.07 13.88 -11.95
N PHE A 60 6.45 12.93 -12.66
CA PHE A 60 5.93 11.72 -12.04
C PHE A 60 7.03 10.95 -11.30
N TYR A 61 8.18 10.74 -11.94
CA TYR A 61 9.32 10.08 -11.29
C TYR A 61 9.80 10.85 -10.04
N PHE A 62 9.92 12.18 -10.12
CA PHE A 62 10.43 12.97 -9.00
C PHE A 62 9.44 13.05 -7.82
N PHE A 63 8.15 13.17 -8.09
CA PHE A 63 7.13 13.31 -7.04
C PHE A 63 6.63 11.99 -6.47
N TYR A 64 6.55 10.93 -7.28
CA TYR A 64 5.98 9.65 -6.84
C TYR A 64 7.02 8.58 -6.56
N LEU A 65 8.19 8.64 -7.21
CA LEU A 65 9.22 7.61 -7.06
C LEU A 65 10.45 8.08 -6.28
N GLN A 66 10.52 9.34 -5.83
CA GLN A 66 11.54 9.67 -4.85
C GLN A 66 11.18 9.01 -3.51
N PRO A 67 12.04 8.12 -2.99
CA PRO A 67 11.89 7.60 -1.64
C PRO A 67 11.91 8.79 -0.70
N SER A 68 10.89 8.91 0.14
CA SER A 68 10.79 9.94 1.18
C SER A 68 12.16 10.12 1.80
N ARG A 69 12.82 11.25 1.51
CA ARG A 69 14.12 11.56 2.08
C ARG A 69 13.94 11.41 3.58
N SER A 70 14.63 10.44 4.16
CA SER A 70 14.67 10.19 5.59
C SER A 70 15.04 11.53 6.23
N VAL A 71 14.02 12.20 6.76
CA VAL A 71 14.20 13.39 7.58
C VAL A 71 14.93 12.86 8.80
N ALA A 72 16.22 13.19 8.90
CA ALA A 72 16.99 12.84 10.08
C ALA A 72 16.19 13.33 11.30
N PRO A 73 15.91 12.46 12.28
CA PRO A 73 15.11 12.85 13.43
C PRO A 73 15.75 14.07 14.09
N PRO A 74 14.95 15.07 14.50
CA PRO A 74 15.48 16.21 15.24
C PRO A 74 16.26 15.70 16.47
N PRO A 75 17.35 16.38 16.86
CA PRO A 75 18.15 15.94 17.98
C PRO A 75 17.28 15.79 19.23
N THR A 76 17.24 14.57 19.77
CA THR A 76 16.50 14.24 20.99
C THR A 76 17.03 15.10 22.13
N GLU A 77 16.27 16.11 22.53
CA GLU A 77 16.54 16.87 23.75
C GLU A 77 16.40 15.91 24.94
N THR A 78 17.52 15.61 25.58
CA THR A 78 17.58 14.79 26.78
C THR A 78 17.01 15.60 27.94
N ILE A 79 15.74 15.38 28.26
CA ILE A 79 15.11 15.97 29.44
C ILE A 79 15.57 15.16 30.66
N THR A 80 16.54 15.70 31.39
CA THR A 80 16.91 15.23 32.72
C THR A 80 15.75 15.50 33.67
N MET A 81 14.89 14.50 33.88
CA MET A 81 13.88 14.59 34.93
C MET A 81 14.55 14.42 36.29
N THR A 82 14.61 15.51 37.05
CA THR A 82 14.90 15.50 38.49
C THR A 82 13.76 14.77 39.18
N VAL A 83 14.02 13.53 39.59
CA VAL A 83 13.08 12.71 40.37
C VAL A 83 12.99 13.29 41.78
N GLU A 84 11.84 13.88 42.09
CA GLU A 84 11.47 14.29 43.45
C GLU A 84 11.13 13.04 44.29
N PRO A 85 11.58 12.92 45.55
CA PRO A 85 11.38 11.73 46.36
C PRO A 85 9.88 11.52 46.67
N ALA A 86 9.37 10.35 46.29
CA ALA A 86 8.01 9.92 46.55
C ALA A 86 7.70 9.92 48.06
N GLN A 87 6.70 10.70 48.47
CA GLN A 87 6.12 10.61 49.81
C GLN A 87 5.37 9.29 49.99
N ALA A 88 5.55 8.69 51.16
CA ALA A 88 4.94 7.41 51.54
C ALA A 88 3.40 7.52 51.55
N PRO A 89 2.68 6.54 50.98
CA PRO A 89 1.22 6.52 50.98
C PRO A 89 0.66 6.28 52.41
N PRO A 90 -0.46 6.92 52.77
CA PRO A 90 -1.13 6.68 54.04
C PRO A 90 -1.75 5.27 54.05
N THR A 91 -1.45 4.53 55.13
CA THR A 91 -2.04 3.23 55.48
C THR A 91 -3.57 3.33 55.52
N ALA A 92 -4.24 2.68 54.58
CA ALA A 92 -5.70 2.53 54.62
C ALA A 92 -6.08 1.42 55.60
N THR A 93 -6.89 1.77 56.60
CA THR A 93 -7.49 0.84 57.55
C THR A 93 -8.52 -0.02 56.84
N VAL A 94 -8.24 -1.32 56.71
CA VAL A 94 -9.16 -2.32 56.16
C VAL A 94 -10.27 -2.57 57.18
N ILE A 95 -11.49 -2.12 56.87
CA ILE A 95 -12.70 -2.50 57.58
C ILE A 95 -13.20 -3.81 56.95
N VAL A 96 -13.00 -4.91 57.68
CA VAL A 96 -13.56 -6.22 57.35
C VAL A 96 -15.05 -6.19 57.69
N ILE A 97 -15.91 -6.20 56.66
CA ILE A 97 -17.34 -6.44 56.82
C ILE A 97 -17.57 -7.92 56.50
N GLU A 98 -17.85 -8.69 57.55
CA GLU A 98 -18.22 -10.10 57.49
C GLU A 98 -19.65 -10.23 56.97
N THR A 99 -19.81 -10.67 55.72
CA THR A 99 -21.09 -10.98 55.11
C THR A 99 -21.45 -12.46 55.31
N LEU A 100 -22.63 -12.68 55.89
CA LEU A 100 -23.26 -13.96 56.17
C LEU A 100 -23.33 -14.92 54.95
N PRO A 101 -23.24 -16.24 55.15
CA PRO A 101 -23.44 -17.21 54.08
C PRO A 101 -24.94 -17.35 53.76
N SER A 102 -25.30 -17.08 52.51
CA SER A 102 -26.63 -17.37 51.96
C SER A 102 -26.59 -18.75 51.32
N GLU A 103 -27.37 -19.69 51.88
CA GLU A 103 -27.53 -21.05 51.37
C GLU A 103 -28.15 -21.03 49.97
N MET A 104 -27.39 -21.48 48.97
CA MET A 104 -27.86 -21.64 47.61
C MET A 104 -28.40 -23.07 47.42
N PRO A 105 -29.61 -23.26 46.87
CA PRO A 105 -30.17 -24.58 46.61
C PRO A 105 -29.37 -25.30 45.53
N THR A 106 -28.92 -26.52 45.86
CA THR A 106 -28.24 -27.45 44.94
C THR A 106 -29.26 -27.98 43.93
N LEU A 107 -29.10 -27.61 42.66
CA LEU A 107 -29.88 -28.17 41.56
C LEU A 107 -29.21 -29.45 41.03
N THR A 108 -30.03 -30.49 40.92
CA THR A 108 -29.70 -31.83 40.40
C THR A 108 -29.13 -31.76 38.98
N PRO A 109 -28.06 -32.50 38.66
CA PRO A 109 -27.49 -32.52 37.31
C PRO A 109 -28.43 -33.26 36.34
N THR A 110 -29.10 -32.52 35.47
CA THR A 110 -29.78 -33.09 34.30
C THR A 110 -28.70 -33.50 33.29
N THR A 111 -28.55 -34.81 33.09
CA THR A 111 -27.70 -35.40 32.05
C THR A 111 -28.28 -35.06 30.68
N THR A 112 -27.78 -33.97 30.08
CA THR A 112 -28.00 -33.62 28.68
C THR A 112 -27.36 -34.68 27.79
N PRO A 113 -28.06 -35.20 26.76
CA PRO A 113 -27.51 -36.18 25.84
C PRO A 113 -26.26 -35.62 25.16
N THR A 114 -25.14 -36.35 25.29
CA THR A 114 -23.92 -36.13 24.53
C THR A 114 -24.24 -36.28 23.05
N GLN A 115 -24.44 -35.16 22.36
CA GLN A 115 -24.48 -35.13 20.91
C GLN A 115 -23.07 -35.46 20.42
N THR A 116 -22.96 -36.51 19.59
CA THR A 116 -21.77 -36.81 18.80
C THR A 116 -21.35 -35.52 18.07
N PRO A 117 -20.10 -35.05 18.20
CA PRO A 117 -19.66 -33.87 17.49
C PRO A 117 -19.76 -34.16 15.99
N THR A 118 -20.72 -33.53 15.31
CA THR A 118 -20.68 -33.37 13.87
C THR A 118 -19.33 -32.73 13.55
N PRO A 119 -18.51 -33.29 12.63
CA PRO A 119 -17.25 -32.68 12.25
C PRO A 119 -17.53 -31.24 11.84
N THR A 120 -17.11 -30.29 12.68
CA THR A 120 -17.30 -28.88 12.42
C THR A 120 -16.44 -28.55 11.20
N GLU A 121 -17.06 -28.21 10.08
CA GLU A 121 -16.46 -27.65 8.85
C GLU A 121 -15.81 -26.27 9.10
N GLU A 122 -15.23 -26.04 10.28
CA GLU A 122 -14.72 -24.75 10.74
C GLU A 122 -13.42 -24.32 10.04
N THR A 123 -12.79 -25.21 9.26
CA THR A 123 -11.47 -24.96 8.68
C THR A 123 -11.49 -24.54 7.22
N GLU A 124 -12.57 -24.78 6.47
CA GLU A 124 -12.56 -24.60 5.00
C GLU A 124 -12.59 -23.13 4.56
N TYR A 125 -13.10 -22.22 5.39
CA TYR A 125 -13.23 -20.81 5.01
C TYR A 125 -11.92 -20.02 5.09
N CYS A 126 -10.92 -20.52 5.82
CA CYS A 126 -9.66 -19.82 6.06
C CYS A 126 -8.70 -19.88 4.89
N ASP A 127 -8.88 -20.89 4.02
CA ASP A 127 -8.16 -21.03 2.77
C ASP A 127 -8.39 -19.81 1.85
N ALA A 128 -9.48 -19.06 2.06
CA ALA A 128 -9.74 -17.80 1.36
C ALA A 128 -8.67 -16.73 1.61
N PHE A 129 -7.89 -16.85 2.69
CA PHE A 129 -6.79 -15.94 3.03
C PHE A 129 -5.42 -16.47 2.63
N GLU A 130 -5.31 -17.73 2.20
CA GLU A 130 -4.03 -18.32 1.79
C GLU A 130 -3.47 -17.57 0.58
N GLY A 131 -2.20 -17.14 0.69
CA GLY A 131 -1.51 -16.41 -0.38
C GLY A 131 -1.94 -14.95 -0.57
N ILE A 132 -2.81 -14.40 0.28
CA ILE A 132 -3.09 -12.95 0.27
C ILE A 132 -1.95 -12.21 0.97
N ASP A 133 -1.26 -11.34 0.23
CA ASP A 133 -0.22 -10.45 0.78
C ASP A 133 -0.87 -9.24 1.47
N MET A 134 -1.17 -9.40 2.76
CA MET A 134 -1.83 -8.36 3.55
C MET A 134 -0.84 -7.27 3.98
N THR A 135 -1.19 -6.01 3.75
CA THR A 135 -0.38 -4.85 4.18
C THR A 135 -1.14 -3.97 5.15
N VAL A 136 -0.54 -3.62 6.28
CA VAL A 136 -1.14 -2.70 7.25
C VAL A 136 -0.69 -1.27 6.95
N VAL A 137 -1.65 -0.34 6.93
CA VAL A 137 -1.38 1.09 6.77
C VAL A 137 -2.05 1.85 7.91
N TYR A 138 -1.23 2.52 8.71
CA TYR A 138 -1.68 3.37 9.80
C TYR A 138 -2.08 4.75 9.28
N MET A 139 -3.14 5.32 9.85
CA MET A 139 -3.49 6.74 9.66
C MET A 139 -2.81 7.58 10.74
N ASP A 140 -2.88 8.90 10.63
CA ASP A 140 -2.32 9.81 11.63
C ASP A 140 -2.98 9.57 12.98
N TRP A 141 -2.18 9.24 14.00
CA TRP A 141 -2.69 8.97 15.33
C TRP A 141 -2.76 10.27 16.14
N LEU A 142 -3.97 10.82 16.31
CA LEU A 142 -4.18 12.06 17.05
C LEU A 142 -4.29 11.81 18.56
N LYS A 143 -3.79 12.76 19.35
CA LYS A 143 -3.82 12.68 20.82
C LYS A 143 -5.26 12.60 21.35
N GLY A 144 -5.57 11.51 22.04
CA GLY A 144 -6.89 11.29 22.65
C GLY A 144 -7.91 10.65 21.70
N GLU A 145 -7.52 10.35 20.45
CA GLU A 145 -8.34 9.64 19.48
C GLU A 145 -7.88 8.17 19.36
N PRO A 146 -8.78 7.24 18.98
CA PRO A 146 -8.40 5.88 18.66
C PRO A 146 -7.43 5.86 17.47
N LEU A 147 -6.49 4.92 17.48
CA LEU A 147 -5.68 4.62 16.31
C LEU A 147 -6.57 4.06 15.20
N GLU A 148 -6.64 4.78 14.09
CA GLU A 148 -7.28 4.32 12.85
C GLU A 148 -6.21 3.72 11.93
N PHE A 149 -6.53 2.59 11.32
CA PHE A 149 -5.68 1.94 10.33
C PHE A 149 -6.52 1.11 9.39
N TYR A 150 -5.95 0.72 8.25
CA TYR A 150 -6.57 -0.25 7.37
C TYR A 150 -5.61 -1.37 7.00
N ILE A 151 -6.17 -2.54 6.76
CA ILE A 151 -5.46 -3.71 6.24
C ILE A 151 -5.84 -3.84 4.79
N LYS A 152 -4.86 -3.70 3.90
CA LYS A 152 -5.00 -3.88 2.47
C LYS A 152 -4.96 -5.37 2.14
N MET A 153 -5.97 -5.87 1.45
CA MET A 153 -6.10 -7.27 1.01
C MET A 153 -6.30 -7.30 -0.51
N PRO A 154 -5.23 -7.50 -1.30
CA PRO A 154 -5.34 -7.58 -2.76
C PRO A 154 -6.39 -8.62 -3.18
N GLY A 155 -7.29 -8.25 -4.10
CA GLY A 155 -8.37 -9.12 -4.54
C GLY A 155 -9.66 -9.03 -3.71
N GLY A 156 -9.70 -8.16 -2.70
CA GLY A 156 -10.89 -7.84 -1.91
C GLY A 156 -10.96 -8.57 -0.58
N VAL A 157 -11.70 -8.01 0.38
CA VAL A 157 -11.88 -8.59 1.72
C VAL A 157 -12.83 -9.80 1.66
N PRO A 158 -12.40 -11.03 2.00
CA PRO A 158 -13.27 -12.21 2.00
C PRO A 158 -14.54 -12.01 2.84
N GLY A 159 -15.68 -12.50 2.38
CA GLY A 159 -16.97 -12.38 3.09
C GLY A 159 -17.63 -11.00 3.08
N LEU A 160 -16.87 -9.90 3.00
CA LEU A 160 -17.43 -8.53 2.91
C LEU A 160 -17.51 -8.03 1.46
N GLU A 161 -16.44 -8.19 0.69
CA GLU A 161 -16.39 -7.77 -0.72
C GLU A 161 -16.43 -8.96 -1.68
N LYS A 162 -15.83 -10.08 -1.26
CA LYS A 162 -15.76 -11.31 -2.04
C LYS A 162 -16.64 -12.38 -1.39
N THR A 163 -17.71 -12.75 -2.08
CA THR A 163 -18.59 -13.84 -1.63
C THR A 163 -17.84 -15.16 -1.63
N ILE A 164 -17.88 -15.87 -0.49
CA ILE A 164 -17.32 -17.22 -0.34
C ILE A 164 -18.49 -18.22 -0.37
N PRO A 165 -18.53 -19.15 -1.35
CA PRO A 165 -19.61 -20.13 -1.41
C PRO A 165 -19.69 -20.97 -0.13
N GLY A 166 -20.89 -21.13 0.42
CA GLY A 166 -21.13 -21.94 1.62
C GLY A 166 -20.84 -21.23 2.95
N SER A 167 -20.18 -20.06 2.95
CA SER A 167 -19.87 -19.35 4.19
C SER A 167 -21.12 -18.78 4.86
N PRO A 168 -21.12 -18.59 6.19
CA PRO A 168 -22.18 -17.86 6.87
C PRO A 168 -22.29 -16.43 6.33
N GLU A 169 -23.48 -15.84 6.45
CA GLU A 169 -23.76 -14.49 5.94
C GLU A 169 -23.04 -13.38 6.74
N GLU A 170 -22.63 -13.65 7.98
CA GLU A 170 -22.05 -12.65 8.87
C GLU A 170 -20.56 -12.90 9.14
N TRP A 171 -19.71 -12.21 8.38
CA TRP A 171 -18.26 -12.16 8.60
C TRP A 171 -17.91 -10.99 9.51
N THR A 172 -17.33 -11.29 10.67
CA THR A 172 -16.90 -10.30 11.66
C THR A 172 -15.40 -10.31 11.81
N TYR A 173 -14.79 -9.15 11.59
CA TYR A 173 -13.35 -8.95 11.68
C TYR A 173 -12.97 -8.21 12.95
N ARG A 174 -11.89 -8.66 13.60
CA ARG A 174 -11.28 -7.99 14.75
C ARG A 174 -9.78 -8.00 14.63
N ALA A 175 -9.16 -6.83 14.70
CA ALA A 175 -7.71 -6.70 14.76
C ALA A 175 -7.27 -6.58 16.22
N LYS A 176 -6.08 -7.12 16.53
CA LYS A 176 -5.46 -7.02 17.85
C LYS A 176 -4.06 -6.44 17.73
N ILE A 177 -3.68 -5.55 18.63
CA ILE A 177 -2.32 -4.99 18.74
C ILE A 177 -1.91 -5.07 20.22
N GLY A 178 -0.86 -5.83 20.52
CA GLY A 178 -0.48 -6.15 21.90
C GLY A 178 -1.64 -6.83 22.62
N ASP A 179 -2.10 -6.24 23.73
CA ASP A 179 -3.23 -6.77 24.53
C ASP A 179 -4.59 -6.15 24.16
N TYR A 180 -4.63 -5.23 23.20
CA TYR A 180 -5.82 -4.46 22.85
C TYR A 180 -6.46 -4.96 21.57
N SER A 181 -7.78 -5.15 21.59
CA SER A 181 -8.59 -5.61 20.45
C SER A 181 -9.50 -4.51 19.92
N SER A 182 -9.67 -4.45 18.60
CA SER A 182 -10.56 -3.50 17.95
C SER A 182 -12.01 -3.87 18.28
N SER A 183 -12.89 -2.86 18.32
CA SER A 183 -14.31 -3.10 18.56
C SER A 183 -14.96 -3.79 17.36
N HIS A 184 -14.63 -3.34 16.14
CA HIS A 184 -15.02 -3.90 14.87
C HIS A 184 -14.09 -3.38 13.76
N CYS A 185 -14.06 -4.09 12.63
CA CYS A 185 -13.41 -3.62 11.42
C CYS A 185 -14.38 -3.75 10.24
N ASP A 186 -14.49 -2.69 9.43
CA ASP A 186 -15.49 -2.56 8.37
C ASP A 186 -14.86 -2.13 7.03
N ILE A 187 -15.61 -2.34 5.95
CA ILE A 187 -15.31 -1.77 4.64
C ILE A 187 -15.97 -0.39 4.51
N ILE A 188 -15.24 0.58 3.94
CA ILE A 188 -15.80 1.89 3.60
C ILE A 188 -16.14 1.89 2.10
N ALA A 189 -17.39 2.22 1.78
CA ALA A 189 -17.87 2.26 0.39
C ALA A 189 -16.96 3.12 -0.50
N GLY A 190 -16.54 2.56 -1.63
CA GLY A 190 -15.64 3.23 -2.59
C GLY A 190 -14.15 2.92 -2.39
N TYR A 191 -13.76 2.32 -1.27
CA TYR A 191 -12.37 1.94 -0.97
C TYR A 191 -12.22 0.42 -0.96
N ARG A 192 -12.20 -0.18 -2.16
CA ARG A 192 -12.03 -1.62 -2.30
C ARG A 192 -10.72 -2.12 -1.73
N GLU A 193 -10.68 -3.39 -1.33
CA GLU A 193 -9.48 -4.08 -0.85
C GLU A 193 -8.95 -3.53 0.49
N ARG A 194 -9.77 -2.80 1.25
CA ARG A 194 -9.35 -2.16 2.51
C ARG A 194 -10.34 -2.46 3.63
N LEU A 195 -9.83 -3.12 4.66
CA LEU A 195 -10.55 -3.35 5.92
C LEU A 195 -10.10 -2.30 6.93
N TYR A 196 -10.98 -1.36 7.29
CA TYR A 196 -10.70 -0.28 8.22
C TYR A 196 -11.00 -0.72 9.66
N CYS A 197 -10.05 -0.52 10.56
CA CYS A 197 -10.14 -0.87 11.97
C CYS A 197 -9.90 0.37 12.84
N ARG A 198 -10.52 0.37 14.02
CA ARG A 198 -10.31 1.39 15.06
C ARG A 198 -9.94 0.73 16.37
N LEU A 199 -8.87 1.23 17.00
CA LEU A 199 -8.36 0.66 18.24
C LEU A 199 -7.99 1.76 19.24
N ILE A 200 -8.50 1.66 20.47
CA ILE A 200 -8.06 2.53 21.56
C ILE A 200 -6.80 1.92 22.16
N LEU A 201 -5.67 2.59 21.94
CA LEU A 201 -4.37 2.20 22.48
C LEU A 201 -3.92 3.19 23.57
N PRO A 202 -3.19 2.72 24.58
CA PRO A 202 -2.61 3.58 25.58
C PRO A 202 -1.37 4.29 24.98
N LYS A 203 -1.02 5.48 25.51
CA LYS A 203 0.08 6.30 24.94
C LYS A 203 1.44 5.61 24.96
N GLU A 204 1.63 4.63 25.84
CA GLU A 204 2.87 3.85 25.97
C GLU A 204 3.17 2.99 24.73
N TYR A 205 2.19 2.85 23.83
CA TYR A 205 2.33 2.15 22.55
C TYR A 205 2.85 3.06 21.43
N GLU A 206 2.97 4.37 21.66
CA GLU A 206 3.54 5.31 20.71
C GLU A 206 4.97 4.91 20.32
N SER A 207 5.26 4.83 19.02
CA SER A 207 6.57 4.40 18.49
C SER A 207 7.06 3.05 19.00
N ALA A 208 6.18 2.21 19.54
CA ALA A 208 6.52 0.89 20.04
C ALA A 208 6.35 -0.18 18.95
N MET A 209 7.17 -1.22 19.02
CA MET A 209 6.92 -2.46 18.28
C MET A 209 5.98 -3.34 19.09
N GLN A 210 4.88 -3.76 18.49
CA GLN A 210 3.88 -4.62 19.11
C GLN A 210 3.50 -5.78 18.19
N PRO A 211 3.13 -6.94 18.73
CA PRO A 211 2.53 -7.99 17.92
C PRO A 211 1.14 -7.54 17.46
N MET A 212 0.82 -7.78 16.20
CA MET A 212 -0.47 -7.50 15.60
C MET A 212 -1.06 -8.77 14.99
N SER A 213 -2.35 -8.99 15.15
CA SER A 213 -3.07 -10.07 14.48
C SER A 213 -4.43 -9.63 13.95
N LEU A 214 -4.97 -10.36 12.96
CA LEU A 214 -6.34 -10.21 12.46
C LEU A 214 -7.08 -11.52 12.69
N TYR A 215 -8.20 -11.44 13.40
CA TYR A 215 -9.10 -12.55 13.67
C TYR A 215 -10.39 -12.41 12.86
N VAL A 216 -10.90 -13.55 12.40
CA VAL A 216 -12.19 -13.68 11.72
C VAL A 216 -13.00 -14.76 12.40
N ASN A 217 -14.27 -14.47 12.70
CA ASN A 217 -15.16 -15.38 13.44
C ASN A 217 -15.33 -16.76 12.80
N THR A 218 -15.17 -16.88 11.48
CA THR A 218 -15.34 -18.13 10.74
C THR A 218 -14.14 -19.07 10.78
N CYS A 219 -12.99 -18.63 11.32
CA CYS A 219 -11.72 -19.33 11.20
C CYS A 219 -11.19 -20.00 12.46
N GLY A 220 -11.70 -19.64 13.64
CA GLY A 220 -11.18 -20.12 14.92
C GLY A 220 -9.77 -19.64 15.29
N GLU A 221 -8.94 -19.24 14.32
CA GLU A 221 -7.59 -18.71 14.49
C GLU A 221 -7.37 -17.34 13.80
N ASP A 222 -6.23 -16.70 14.09
CA ASP A 222 -5.87 -15.45 13.41
C ASP A 222 -5.41 -15.73 11.97
N VAL A 223 -6.06 -15.08 11.00
CA VAL A 223 -5.76 -15.19 9.56
C VAL A 223 -4.55 -14.36 9.12
N TYR A 224 -4.09 -13.46 9.98
CA TYR A 224 -2.88 -12.66 9.77
C TYR A 224 -2.16 -12.41 11.09
N LYS A 225 -0.82 -12.48 11.07
CA LYS A 225 0.04 -12.25 12.23
C LYS A 225 1.29 -11.48 11.79
N ASN A 226 1.59 -10.40 12.49
CA ASN A 226 2.84 -9.65 12.37
C ASN A 226 3.44 -9.43 13.77
N GLN A 227 4.58 -10.05 14.05
CA GLN A 227 5.21 -9.98 15.37
C GLN A 227 5.89 -8.63 15.69
N HIS A 228 6.11 -7.81 14.66
CA HIS A 228 6.93 -6.60 14.73
C HIS A 228 6.23 -5.41 14.07
N ALA A 229 4.96 -5.19 14.41
CA ALA A 229 4.22 -4.04 13.89
C ALA A 229 4.71 -2.76 14.59
N PHE A 230 5.26 -1.82 13.82
CA PHE A 230 5.73 -0.54 14.33
C PHE A 230 4.59 0.48 14.31
N LEU A 231 4.21 0.99 15.48
CA LEU A 231 3.12 1.93 15.63
C LEU A 231 3.60 3.38 15.39
N PRO A 232 2.75 4.24 14.79
CA PRO A 232 3.12 5.62 14.51
C PRO A 232 3.30 6.47 15.79
N GLU A 233 3.94 7.62 15.62
CA GLU A 233 3.99 8.68 16.63
C GLU A 233 2.63 9.36 16.78
N ILE A 234 2.34 9.86 17.98
CA ILE A 234 1.11 10.61 18.25
C ILE A 234 1.32 12.05 17.77
N VAL A 235 0.50 12.48 16.82
CA VAL A 235 0.48 13.86 16.34
C VAL A 235 -0.22 14.72 17.40
N LYS A 236 0.44 15.82 17.78
CA LYS A 236 0.03 16.75 18.84
C LYS A 236 -1.04 17.73 18.39
#